data_AF-A0A2A5MAU1-F1
#
_entry.id   AF-A0A2A5MAU1-F1
#
_cell.length_a   1.000
_cell.length_b   1.000
_cell.length_c   1.000
_cell.angle_alpha   90.00
_cell.angle_beta   90.00
_cell.angle_gamma   90.00
#
_symmetry.space_group_name_H-M   'P 1'
#
loop_
_entity.id
_entity.type
_entity.pdbx_description
1 polymer ?
#
loop_
_entity_poly.entity_id
_entity_poly.type
_entity_poly.pdbx_seq_one_letter_code
_entity_poly.pdbx_strand_id
1 'polypeptide(L)'
;AIERPFKEVCKDLLENEKDKNFKKLKALNTKEQVELSLKIYKKIKKNMSLALNFQKECKKVQKQIYNLTHGKSKLSLNELNQNIDKIKEKLSSQKYSFLREILGPTLHHEQSLLAPLYLKDIKDEADKQNKLFAWIYAHESLLENIIDLLEAQDKRLKIAIIPLQDFLEKKKAL
;
A
#
# COMPACT_ATOMS: atom_id res chain seq x y z
N ALA A 1 -14.80 38.21 -5.58
CA ALA A 1 -13.96 38.79 -4.51
C ALA A 1 -12.85 39.60 -5.19
N ILE A 2 -12.51 40.79 -4.69
CA ILE A 2 -11.43 41.59 -5.25
C ILE A 2 -10.10 40.98 -4.77
N GLU A 3 -9.24 40.59 -5.71
CA GLU A 3 -7.92 40.04 -5.38
C GLU A 3 -7.04 41.12 -4.78
N ARG A 4 -6.42 40.83 -3.62
CA ARG A 4 -5.45 41.73 -2.99
C ARG A 4 -4.11 41.60 -3.72
N PRO A 5 -3.36 42.70 -3.91
CA PRO A 5 -2.01 42.65 -4.48
C PRO A 5 -1.10 41.70 -3.68
N PHE A 6 -0.35 40.85 -4.38
CA PHE A 6 0.58 39.88 -3.77
C PHE A 6 1.52 40.53 -2.73
N LYS A 7 1.98 41.74 -3.02
CA LYS A 7 2.84 42.52 -2.11
C LYS A 7 2.17 42.84 -0.77
N GLU A 8 0.88 43.17 -0.77
CA GLU A 8 0.12 43.45 0.46
C GLU A 8 -0.08 42.16 1.26
N VAL A 9 -0.39 41.06 0.57
CA VAL A 9 -0.52 39.74 1.21
C VAL A 9 0.80 39.31 1.85
N CYS A 10 1.93 39.46 1.15
CA CYS A 10 3.24 39.17 1.71
C CYS A 10 3.56 40.07 2.90
N LYS A 11 3.21 41.36 2.85
CA LYS A 11 3.44 42.29 3.95
C LYS A 11 2.65 41.89 5.19
N ASP A 12 1.37 41.55 5.05
CA ASP A 12 0.52 41.10 6.16
C ASP A 12 1.03 39.76 6.77
N LEU A 13 1.47 38.82 5.93
CA LEU A 13 2.03 37.54 6.36
C LEU A 13 3.39 37.69 7.05
N LEU A 14 4.16 38.71 6.67
CA LEU A 14 5.51 38.97 7.19
C LEU A 14 5.54 40.03 8.30
N GLU A 15 4.53 40.87 8.51
CA GLU A 15 4.54 41.88 9.59
C GLU A 15 4.45 41.28 10.99
N ASN A 16 4.06 40.01 11.12
CA ASN A 16 3.94 39.28 12.39
C ASN A 16 5.23 38.50 12.79
N GLU A 17 6.43 39.04 12.59
CA GLU A 17 7.70 38.32 12.89
C GLU A 17 8.23 38.41 14.34
N LYS A 18 7.51 38.94 15.33
CA LYS A 18 8.17 39.11 16.64
C LYS A 18 8.41 37.82 17.42
N ASP A 19 7.77 36.70 17.07
CA ASP A 19 8.12 35.41 17.64
C ASP A 19 7.76 34.25 16.69
N LYS A 20 8.55 34.09 15.61
CA LYS A 20 8.50 32.91 14.71
C LYS A 20 9.08 31.64 15.36
N ASN A 21 9.29 31.64 16.67
CA ASN A 21 9.76 30.47 17.37
C ASN A 21 8.62 29.45 17.42
N PHE A 22 8.81 28.31 16.74
CA PHE A 22 7.94 27.16 16.93
C PHE A 22 7.86 26.84 18.43
N LYS A 23 6.65 26.54 18.93
CA LYS A 23 6.49 26.05 20.30
C LYS A 23 7.46 24.89 20.51
N LYS A 24 8.35 25.03 21.49
CA LYS A 24 9.30 23.96 21.83
C LYS A 24 8.50 22.71 22.17
N LEU A 25 8.81 21.61 21.49
CA LEU A 25 8.19 20.32 21.78
C LEU A 25 8.58 19.91 23.20
N LYS A 26 7.58 19.67 24.05
CA LYS A 26 7.82 19.13 25.39
C LYS A 26 8.28 17.69 25.26
N ALA A 27 9.43 17.36 25.83
CA ALA A 27 9.87 15.98 25.90
C ALA A 27 8.85 15.15 26.68
N LEU A 28 8.48 13.99 26.13
CA LEU A 28 7.63 13.02 26.81
C LEU A 28 8.34 12.48 28.04
N ASN A 29 7.60 12.22 29.12
CA ASN A 29 8.16 11.52 30.26
C ASN A 29 8.40 10.03 29.92
N THR A 30 9.23 9.34 30.71
CA THR A 30 9.60 7.94 30.44
C THR A 30 8.39 7.01 30.33
N LYS A 31 7.34 7.21 31.14
CA LYS A 31 6.13 6.39 31.12
C LYS A 31 5.37 6.57 29.79
N GLU A 32 5.19 7.81 29.36
CA GLU A 32 4.56 8.13 28.06
C GLU A 32 5.36 7.56 26.88
N GLN A 33 6.69 7.67 26.93
CA GLN A 33 7.56 7.10 25.90
C GLN A 33 7.39 5.59 25.78
N VAL A 34 7.37 4.87 26.91
CA VAL A 34 7.19 3.40 26.94
C VAL A 34 5.80 3.02 26.42
N GLU A 35 4.75 3.70 26.84
CA GLU A 35 3.38 3.43 26.40
C GLU A 35 3.21 3.58 24.88
N LEU A 36 3.66 4.73 24.35
CA LEU A 36 3.60 5.00 22.91
C LEU A 36 4.48 4.03 22.11
N SER A 37 5.67 3.71 22.61
CA SER A 37 6.58 2.75 21.99
C SER A 37 5.96 1.36 21.91
N LEU A 38 5.35 0.87 22.99
CA LEU A 38 4.69 -0.43 23.02
C LEU A 38 3.49 -0.48 22.07
N LYS A 39 2.70 0.60 22.01
CA LYS A 39 1.58 0.74 21.08
C LYS A 39 2.05 0.66 19.63
N ILE A 40 3.10 1.38 19.27
CA ILE A 40 3.66 1.37 17.92
C ILE A 40 4.29 0.02 17.59
N TYR A 41 5.06 -0.58 18.50
CA TYR A 41 5.64 -1.92 18.32
C TYR A 41 4.57 -2.96 18.00
N LYS A 42 3.49 -3.02 18.80
CA LYS A 42 2.35 -3.92 18.56
C LYS A 42 1.70 -3.66 17.20
N LYS A 43 1.53 -2.39 16.80
CA LYS A 43 0.97 -2.00 15.49
C LYS A 43 1.87 -2.48 14.34
N ILE A 44 3.18 -2.29 14.43
CA ILE A 44 4.14 -2.73 13.42
C ILE A 44 4.10 -4.26 13.29
N LYS A 45 4.20 -5.01 14.40
CA LYS A 45 4.14 -6.49 14.38
C LYS A 45 2.84 -7.00 13.77
N LYS A 46 1.71 -6.37 14.10
CA LYS A 46 0.41 -6.70 13.48
C LYS A 46 0.43 -6.45 11.98
N ASN A 47 0.92 -5.30 11.53
CA ASN A 47 0.99 -4.95 10.11
C ASN A 47 1.92 -5.89 9.33
N MET A 48 3.07 -6.29 9.89
CA MET A 48 3.96 -7.29 9.28
C MET A 48 3.24 -8.63 9.06
N SER A 49 2.49 -9.09 10.06
CA SER A 49 1.69 -10.33 9.94
C SER A 49 0.60 -10.21 8.87
N LEU A 50 -0.08 -9.07 8.80
CA LEU A 50 -1.08 -8.79 7.76
C LEU A 50 -0.46 -8.78 6.36
N ALA A 51 0.68 -8.11 6.19
CA ALA A 51 1.41 -8.04 4.92
C ALA A 51 1.82 -9.45 4.44
N LEU A 52 2.36 -10.28 5.34
CA LEU A 52 2.75 -11.66 5.01
C LEU A 52 1.55 -12.51 4.56
N ASN A 53 0.40 -12.37 5.22
CA ASN A 53 -0.80 -13.10 4.83
C ASN A 53 -1.35 -12.62 3.48
N PHE A 54 -1.36 -11.30 3.26
CA PHE A 54 -1.77 -10.73 1.97
C PHE A 54 -0.84 -11.18 0.84
N GLN A 55 0.47 -11.22 1.08
CA GLN A 55 1.46 -11.71 0.12
C GLN A 55 1.20 -13.17 -0.27
N LYS A 56 0.87 -14.05 0.69
CA LYS A 56 0.51 -15.45 0.41
C LYS A 56 -0.72 -15.57 -0.49
N GLU A 57 -1.71 -14.70 -0.29
CA GLU A 57 -2.90 -14.65 -1.15
C GLU A 57 -2.56 -14.17 -2.56
N CYS A 58 -1.70 -13.15 -2.69
CA CYS A 58 -1.18 -12.70 -3.99
C CYS A 58 -0.46 -13.84 -4.73
N LYS A 59 0.47 -14.55 -4.05
CA LYS A 59 1.17 -15.72 -4.61
C LYS A 59 0.20 -16.83 -5.07
N LYS A 60 -0.89 -17.04 -4.32
CA LYS A 60 -1.92 -18.01 -4.70
C LYS A 60 -2.61 -17.62 -5.99
N VAL A 61 -3.01 -16.35 -6.14
CA VAL A 61 -3.66 -15.86 -7.37
C VAL A 61 -2.68 -15.85 -8.54
N GLN A 62 -1.45 -15.39 -8.34
CA GLN A 62 -0.39 -15.43 -9.35
C GLN A 62 -0.18 -16.85 -9.89
N LYS A 63 -0.11 -17.86 -9.00
CA LYS A 63 -0.03 -19.27 -9.42
C LYS A 63 -1.25 -19.74 -10.22
N GLN A 64 -2.45 -19.23 -9.92
CA GLN A 64 -3.65 -19.54 -10.70
C GLN A 64 -3.57 -18.94 -12.11
N ILE A 65 -3.06 -17.71 -12.25
CA ILE A 65 -2.81 -17.07 -13.55
C ILE A 65 -1.77 -17.87 -14.35
N TYR A 66 -0.64 -18.20 -13.73
CA TYR A 66 0.39 -19.04 -14.36
C TYR A 66 -0.16 -20.38 -14.85
N ASN A 67 -0.99 -21.05 -14.06
CA ASN A 67 -1.61 -22.31 -14.47
C ASN A 67 -2.57 -22.13 -15.66
N LEU A 68 -3.26 -20.99 -15.74
CA LEU A 68 -4.14 -20.67 -16.87
C LEU A 68 -3.33 -20.51 -18.16
N THR A 69 -2.25 -19.73 -18.12
CA THR A 69 -1.40 -19.46 -19.30
C THR A 69 -0.69 -20.72 -19.82
N HIS A 70 -0.53 -21.74 -18.97
CA HIS A 70 0.10 -23.02 -19.32
C HIS A 70 -0.90 -24.16 -19.58
N GLY A 71 -2.20 -23.87 -19.70
CA GLY A 71 -3.23 -24.88 -19.98
C GLY A 71 -3.44 -25.91 -18.85
N LYS A 72 -3.02 -25.59 -17.62
CA LYS A 72 -3.11 -26.45 -16.42
C LYS A 72 -4.20 -26.02 -15.44
N SER A 73 -4.90 -24.92 -15.72
CA SER A 73 -5.93 -24.38 -14.83
C SER A 73 -7.22 -25.19 -14.90
N LYS A 74 -7.84 -25.41 -13.72
CA LYS A 74 -9.22 -25.89 -13.59
C LYS A 74 -10.23 -24.74 -13.44
N LEU A 75 -9.74 -23.51 -13.27
CA LEU A 75 -10.55 -22.30 -13.11
C LEU A 75 -10.84 -21.68 -14.46
N SER A 76 -12.07 -21.22 -14.63
CA SER A 76 -12.48 -20.33 -15.71
C SER A 76 -11.85 -18.94 -15.58
N LEU A 77 -11.84 -18.18 -16.68
CA LEU A 77 -11.39 -16.79 -16.68
C LEU A 77 -12.19 -15.92 -15.69
N ASN A 78 -13.50 -16.16 -15.58
CA ASN A 78 -14.36 -15.42 -14.67
C ASN A 78 -14.02 -15.67 -13.20
N GLU A 79 -13.79 -16.92 -12.80
CA GLU A 79 -13.39 -17.26 -11.43
C GLU A 79 -12.03 -16.64 -11.07
N LEU A 80 -11.10 -16.63 -12.03
CA LEU A 80 -9.80 -16.02 -11.83
C LEU A 80 -9.90 -14.50 -11.71
N ASN A 81 -10.73 -13.86 -12.54
CA ASN A 81 -11.02 -12.43 -12.42
C ASN A 81 -11.61 -12.08 -11.05
N GLN A 82 -12.56 -12.87 -10.54
CA GLN A 82 -13.10 -12.69 -9.19
C GLN A 82 -12.02 -12.84 -8.11
N ASN A 83 -11.03 -13.72 -8.28
CA ASN A 83 -9.93 -13.84 -7.33
C ASN A 83 -8.99 -12.62 -7.38
N ILE A 84 -8.76 -12.04 -8.56
CA ILE A 84 -8.04 -10.77 -8.71
C ILE A 84 -8.82 -9.64 -8.02
N ASP A 85 -10.13 -9.55 -8.23
CA ASP A 85 -10.97 -8.53 -7.60
C ASP A 85 -10.96 -8.63 -6.07
N LYS A 86 -10.97 -9.85 -5.51
CA LYS A 86 -10.79 -10.06 -4.05
C LYS A 86 -9.47 -9.50 -3.52
N ILE A 87 -8.37 -9.63 -4.27
CA ILE A 87 -7.08 -9.03 -3.90
C ILE A 87 -7.19 -7.49 -3.88
N LYS A 88 -7.81 -6.91 -4.92
CA LYS A 88 -8.00 -5.45 -5.04
C LYS A 88 -8.91 -4.87 -3.95
N GLU A 89 -10.02 -5.53 -3.65
CA GLU A 89 -10.94 -5.15 -2.57
C GLU A 89 -10.23 -5.17 -1.21
N LYS A 90 -9.46 -6.23 -0.97
CA LYS A 90 -8.70 -6.38 0.27
C LYS A 90 -7.66 -5.28 0.44
N LEU A 91 -6.91 -4.96 -0.62
CA LEU A 91 -5.94 -3.88 -0.65
C LEU A 91 -6.58 -2.49 -0.43
N SER A 92 -7.81 -2.31 -0.91
CA SER A 92 -8.59 -1.09 -0.74
C SER A 92 -9.16 -0.94 0.68
N SER A 93 -9.37 -2.05 1.40
CA SER A 93 -9.92 -2.02 2.76
C SER A 93 -9.05 -1.25 3.76
N GLN A 94 -9.69 -0.67 4.78
CA GLN A 94 -9.00 0.11 5.81
C GLN A 94 -7.96 -0.72 6.58
N LYS A 95 -8.19 -2.03 6.71
CA LYS A 95 -7.28 -2.98 7.36
C LYS A 95 -5.90 -3.05 6.69
N TYR A 96 -5.83 -2.85 5.38
CA TYR A 96 -4.60 -2.90 4.60
C TYR A 96 -4.16 -1.51 4.11
N SER A 97 -4.74 -0.44 4.66
CA SER A 97 -4.40 0.94 4.29
C SER A 97 -2.91 1.25 4.37
N PHE A 98 -2.21 0.69 5.36
CA PHE A 98 -0.77 0.85 5.53
C PHE A 98 0.04 0.36 4.32
N LEU A 99 -0.47 -0.61 3.54
CA LEU A 99 0.21 -1.10 2.34
C LEU A 99 0.18 -0.08 1.20
N ARG A 100 -0.81 0.83 1.16
CA ARG A 100 -0.90 1.86 0.13
C ARG A 100 0.21 2.90 0.24
N GLU A 101 0.78 3.10 1.43
CA GLU A 101 1.94 3.97 1.61
C GLU A 101 3.18 3.41 0.88
N ILE A 102 3.28 2.09 0.75
CA ILE A 102 4.39 1.43 0.04
C ILE A 102 4.06 1.23 -1.43
N LEU A 103 2.86 0.71 -1.69
CA LEU A 103 2.45 0.25 -3.02
C LEU A 103 1.85 1.37 -3.87
N GLY A 104 1.56 2.54 -3.30
CA GLY A 104 0.84 3.63 -3.97
C GLY A 104 1.38 4.00 -5.35
N PRO A 105 2.69 4.29 -5.50
CA PRO A 105 3.28 4.60 -6.80
C PRO A 105 3.13 3.47 -7.82
N THR A 106 3.41 2.22 -7.42
CA THR A 106 3.27 1.04 -8.28
C THR A 106 1.83 0.83 -8.71
N LEU A 107 0.87 0.93 -7.79
CA LEU A 107 -0.55 0.78 -8.09
C LEU A 107 -1.03 1.83 -9.08
N HIS A 108 -0.58 3.08 -8.93
CA HIS A 108 -0.94 4.15 -9.86
C HIS A 108 -0.36 3.94 -11.25
N HIS A 109 0.90 3.51 -11.32
CA HIS A 109 1.56 3.17 -12.59
C HIS A 109 0.82 2.05 -13.32
N GLU A 110 0.54 0.95 -12.62
CA GLU A 110 -0.14 -0.23 -13.17
C GLU A 110 -1.58 0.08 -13.60
N GLN A 111 -2.32 0.88 -12.83
CA GLN A 111 -3.64 1.37 -13.24
C GLN A 111 -3.59 2.17 -14.54
N SER A 112 -2.54 2.98 -14.72
CA SER A 112 -2.35 3.76 -15.95
C SER A 112 -2.08 2.86 -17.15
N LEU A 113 -1.29 1.80 -16.97
CA LEU A 113 -1.03 0.79 -18.00
C LEU A 113 -2.29 0.00 -18.39
N LEU A 114 -3.22 -0.21 -17.45
CA LEU A 114 -4.48 -0.92 -17.68
C LEU A 114 -5.56 -0.04 -18.35
N ALA A 115 -5.42 1.29 -18.35
CA ALA A 115 -6.45 2.21 -18.85
C ALA A 115 -6.87 1.96 -20.31
N PRO A 116 -5.95 1.70 -21.27
CA PRO A 116 -6.34 1.38 -22.64
C PRO A 116 -7.20 0.11 -22.73
N LEU A 117 -6.92 -0.89 -21.90
CA LEU A 117 -7.67 -2.14 -21.88
C LEU A 117 -9.11 -1.90 -21.40
N TYR A 118 -9.30 -1.04 -20.40
CA TYR A 118 -10.64 -0.65 -19.95
C TYR A 118 -11.47 -0.02 -21.06
N LEU A 119 -10.88 0.86 -21.85
CA LEU A 119 -11.53 1.61 -22.93
C LEU A 119 -11.76 0.79 -24.21
N LYS A 120 -11.21 -0.42 -24.30
CA LYS A 120 -11.39 -1.28 -25.48
C LYS A 120 -12.84 -1.70 -25.64
N ASP A 121 -13.45 -1.38 -26.78
CA ASP A 121 -14.81 -1.80 -27.13
C ASP A 121 -14.94 -3.32 -27.22
N ILE A 122 -16.13 -3.83 -26.89
CA ILE A 122 -16.50 -5.23 -26.99
C ILE A 122 -17.61 -5.33 -28.03
N LYS A 123 -17.34 -5.94 -29.18
CA LYS A 123 -18.32 -6.06 -30.28
C LYS A 123 -19.03 -7.41 -30.29
N ASP A 124 -18.35 -8.45 -29.80
CA ASP A 124 -18.86 -9.81 -29.72
C ASP A 124 -18.31 -10.55 -28.49
N GLU A 125 -18.71 -11.83 -28.33
CA GLU A 125 -18.26 -12.65 -27.21
C GLU A 125 -16.77 -13.01 -27.31
N ALA A 126 -16.19 -13.09 -28.51
CA ALA A 126 -14.77 -13.37 -28.68
C ALA A 126 -13.92 -12.19 -28.18
N ASP A 127 -14.31 -10.96 -28.50
CA ASP A 127 -13.72 -9.73 -27.98
C ASP A 127 -13.76 -9.69 -26.45
N LYS A 128 -14.90 -10.09 -25.86
CA LYS A 128 -15.06 -10.15 -24.40
C LYS A 128 -14.09 -11.15 -23.77
N GLN A 129 -13.98 -12.35 -24.32
CA GLN A 129 -13.05 -13.38 -23.84
C GLN A 129 -11.59 -12.91 -23.98
N ASN A 130 -11.24 -12.30 -25.13
CA ASN A 130 -9.89 -11.77 -25.38
C ASN A 130 -9.54 -10.62 -24.43
N LYS A 131 -10.48 -9.71 -24.17
CA LYS A 131 -10.30 -8.61 -23.20
C LYS A 131 -10.11 -9.15 -21.79
N LEU A 132 -10.89 -10.15 -21.39
CA LEU A 132 -10.77 -10.79 -20.07
C LEU A 132 -9.44 -11.53 -19.91
N PHE A 133 -8.98 -12.21 -20.95
CA PHE A 133 -7.66 -12.87 -20.94
C PHE A 133 -6.53 -11.85 -20.79
N ALA A 134 -6.54 -10.78 -21.59
CA ALA A 134 -5.57 -9.70 -21.50
C ALA A 134 -5.60 -9.01 -20.11
N TRP A 135 -6.79 -8.87 -19.54
CA TRP A 135 -7.00 -8.31 -18.21
C TRP A 135 -6.32 -9.16 -17.13
N ILE A 136 -6.56 -10.47 -17.15
CA ILE A 136 -5.93 -11.42 -16.23
C ILE A 136 -4.41 -11.42 -16.39
N TYR A 137 -3.92 -11.43 -17.62
CA TYR A 137 -2.49 -11.45 -17.91
C TYR A 137 -1.78 -10.18 -17.41
N ALA A 138 -2.36 -9.01 -17.62
CA ALA A 138 -1.78 -7.76 -17.11
C ALA A 138 -1.71 -7.72 -15.56
N HIS A 139 -2.63 -8.40 -14.87
CA HIS A 139 -2.58 -8.50 -13.41
C HIS A 139 -1.53 -9.50 -12.90
N GLU A 140 -0.92 -10.32 -13.74
CA GLU A 140 0.21 -11.18 -13.36
C GLU A 140 1.42 -10.34 -12.95
N SER A 141 1.80 -9.37 -13.79
CA SER A 141 2.88 -8.41 -13.54
C SER A 141 2.62 -7.58 -12.28
N LEU A 142 1.39 -7.09 -12.11
CA LEU A 142 1.02 -6.34 -10.89
C LEU A 142 1.22 -7.19 -9.63
N LEU A 143 0.78 -8.47 -9.65
CA LEU A 143 0.92 -9.35 -8.50
C LEU A 143 2.39 -9.64 -8.18
N GLU A 144 3.23 -9.84 -9.19
CA GLU A 144 4.68 -10.01 -9.04
C GLU A 144 5.30 -8.79 -8.35
N ASN A 145 5.04 -7.58 -8.87
CA ASN A 145 5.51 -6.33 -8.29
C ASN A 145 5.06 -6.15 -6.83
N ILE A 146 3.79 -6.45 -6.52
CA ILE A 146 3.28 -6.41 -5.14
C ILE A 146 4.05 -7.40 -4.25
N ILE A 147 4.24 -8.64 -4.72
CA ILE A 147 4.92 -9.68 -3.96
C ILE A 147 6.35 -9.25 -3.62
N ASP A 148 7.10 -8.76 -4.60
CA ASP A 148 8.51 -8.36 -4.43
C ASP A 148 8.66 -7.17 -3.49
N LEU A 149 7.80 -6.16 -3.61
CA LEU A 149 7.80 -5.00 -2.72
C LEU A 149 7.48 -5.40 -1.28
N LEU A 150 6.54 -6.32 -1.07
CA LEU A 150 6.23 -6.84 0.26
C LEU A 150 7.39 -7.65 0.86
N GLU A 151 8.13 -8.42 0.04
CA GLU A 151 9.34 -9.13 0.51
C GLU A 151 10.45 -8.18 0.90
N ALA A 152 10.72 -7.17 0.07
CA ALA A 152 11.71 -6.14 0.36
C ALA A 152 11.35 -5.38 1.65
N GLN A 153 10.07 -5.04 1.81
CA GLN A 153 9.57 -4.37 3.01
C GLN A 153 9.72 -5.25 4.25
N ASP A 154 9.33 -6.51 4.22
CA ASP A 154 9.43 -7.43 5.36
C ASP A 154 10.88 -7.57 5.84
N LYS A 155 11.82 -7.78 4.90
CA LYS A 155 13.26 -7.83 5.19
C LYS A 155 13.73 -6.55 5.88
N ARG A 156 13.32 -5.37 5.38
CA ARG A 156 13.71 -4.09 5.95
C ARG A 156 13.10 -3.84 7.34
N LEU A 157 11.82 -4.15 7.52
CA LEU A 157 11.10 -3.96 8.78
C LEU A 157 11.64 -4.84 9.90
N LYS A 158 12.04 -6.08 9.60
CA LYS A 158 12.69 -6.98 10.58
C LYS A 158 13.95 -6.38 11.19
N ILE A 159 14.70 -5.59 10.43
CA ILE A 159 15.90 -4.89 10.92
C ILE A 159 15.50 -3.59 11.62
N ALA A 160 14.64 -2.80 10.98
CA ALA A 160 14.27 -1.46 11.47
C ALA A 160 13.50 -1.48 12.80
N ILE A 161 12.84 -2.59 13.17
CA ILE A 161 12.11 -2.71 14.43
C ILE A 161 13.01 -2.98 15.65
N ILE A 162 14.24 -3.46 15.44
CA ILE A 162 15.16 -3.89 16.51
C ILE A 162 15.40 -2.77 17.54
N PRO A 163 15.73 -1.51 17.17
CA PRO A 163 15.96 -0.46 18.15
C PRO A 163 14.75 -0.18 19.06
N LEU A 164 13.54 -0.32 18.52
CA LEU A 164 12.30 -0.16 19.28
C LEU A 164 12.08 -1.35 20.23
N GLN A 165 12.40 -2.56 19.78
CA GLN A 165 12.37 -3.77 20.61
C GLN A 165 13.36 -3.66 21.78
N ASP A 166 14.62 -3.33 21.49
CA ASP A 166 15.68 -3.17 22.49
C ASP A 166 15.31 -2.10 23.54
N PHE A 167 14.71 -0.98 23.10
CA PHE A 167 14.23 0.05 24.00
C PHE A 167 13.18 -0.49 24.98
N LEU A 168 12.20 -1.25 24.48
CA LEU A 168 11.13 -1.81 25.30
C LEU A 168 11.63 -2.91 26.25
N GLU A 169 12.54 -3.77 25.81
CA GLU A 169 13.18 -4.80 26.63
C GLU A 169 14.00 -4.19 27.78
N LYS A 170 14.80 -3.15 27.48
CA LYS A 170 15.54 -2.38 28.51
C LYS A 170 14.62 -1.73 29.55
N LYS A 171 13.38 -1.43 29.16
CA LYS A 171 12.34 -0.86 30.04
C LYS A 171 11.43 -1.92 30.67
N LYS A 172 11.69 -3.22 30.44
CA LYS A 172 10.88 -4.35 30.93
C LYS A 172 9.39 -4.25 30.55
N ALA A 173 9.13 -3.74 29.34
CA ALA A 173 7.78 -3.50 28.80
C ALA A 173 7.36 -4.50 27.70
N LEU A 174 8.27 -5.40 27.32
CA LEU A 174 8.05 -6.56 26.46
C LEU A 174 8.30 -7.85 27.25
#